data_AF-A0A955LXB3-F1
#
_entry.id   AF-A0A955LXB3-F1
#
_cell.length_a   1.000
_cell.length_b   1.000
_cell.length_c   1.000
_cell.angle_alpha   90.00
_cell.angle_beta   90.00
_cell.angle_gamma   90.00
#
_symmetry.space_group_name_H-M   'P 1'
#
loop_
_entity.id
_entity.type
_entity.pdbx_description
1 polymer ?
#
loop_
_entity_poly.entity_id
_entity_poly.type
_entity_poly.pdbx_seq_one_letter_code
_entity_poly.pdbx_strand_id
1 'polypeptide(L)'
;MQRVDFPLPRNNSNQQGAILVITAIILASVIALAGFLWERVGGFIYTQGKSILEEKVLAITEGGIDKAIWELNESATYSGESGTSLGDGTFDVVVTEIDDSTRLVSSTGYIPNAVFPIAQKTVEVEVLNSGTITGFPYGLQAGEDGVGIRQNVIIQGSMYSNGSVYVDAGSSITGDVWVGGNQTSGILAAFENQNSIYRFGDHYTRRDVGISFISGGTSSLPQVQIYLRKVGNPNHLRVRIMTDNGGFPGTTEIGNGVMYSSWVTTSLSWVTVDLSSVPSLIMGQKYWIVLDGGSNS
;
A
#
# COMPACT_ATOMS: atom_id res chain seq x y z
N MET A 1 -26.03 52.06 -112.93
CA MET A 1 -25.05 51.28 -112.13
C MET A 1 -25.34 51.52 -110.67
N GLN A 2 -25.87 50.51 -109.98
CA GLN A 2 -26.37 50.58 -108.61
C GLN A 2 -25.20 50.36 -107.65
N ARG A 3 -24.94 51.34 -106.77
CA ARG A 3 -23.84 51.29 -105.80
C ARG A 3 -24.23 50.31 -104.68
N VAL A 4 -23.41 49.27 -104.50
CA VAL A 4 -23.54 48.29 -103.41
C VAL A 4 -22.71 48.81 -102.25
N ASP A 5 -23.37 49.29 -101.19
CA ASP A 5 -22.71 49.68 -99.95
C ASP A 5 -22.58 48.45 -99.03
N PHE A 6 -21.34 48.08 -98.73
CA PHE A 6 -21.03 47.03 -97.76
C PHE A 6 -21.11 47.59 -96.33
N PRO A 7 -21.86 46.97 -95.40
CA PRO A 7 -21.90 47.42 -94.02
C PRO A 7 -20.55 47.16 -93.34
N LEU A 8 -19.96 48.23 -92.78
CA LEU A 8 -18.72 48.16 -92.01
C LEU A 8 -18.93 47.39 -90.69
N PRO A 9 -17.90 46.70 -90.16
CA PRO A 9 -18.01 45.94 -88.92
C PRO A 9 -18.36 46.86 -87.75
N ARG A 10 -19.41 46.51 -87.00
CA ARG A 10 -19.73 47.19 -85.73
C ARG A 10 -18.56 47.01 -84.77
N ASN A 11 -17.91 48.11 -84.44
CA ASN A 11 -16.84 48.15 -83.44
C ASN A 11 -17.42 47.81 -82.06
N ASN A 12 -16.98 46.70 -81.47
CA ASN A 12 -17.42 46.23 -80.15
C ASN A 12 -16.74 47.03 -79.03
N SER A 13 -17.08 48.31 -78.90
CA SER A 13 -16.57 49.20 -77.84
C SER A 13 -16.93 48.76 -76.41
N ASN A 14 -17.87 47.81 -76.25
CA ASN A 14 -18.26 47.25 -74.95
C ASN A 14 -17.27 46.20 -74.39
N GLN A 15 -16.27 45.75 -75.16
CA GLN A 15 -15.29 44.77 -74.68
C GLN A 15 -14.29 45.38 -73.69
N GLN A 16 -13.94 46.67 -73.82
CA GLN A 16 -12.99 47.33 -72.93
C GLN A 16 -13.55 47.55 -71.52
N GLY A 17 -14.85 47.84 -71.39
CA GLY A 17 -15.54 47.92 -70.09
C GLY A 17 -15.70 46.55 -69.43
N ALA A 18 -16.02 45.51 -70.22
CA ALA A 18 -16.12 44.14 -69.73
C ALA A 18 -14.79 43.61 -69.16
N ILE A 19 -13.66 43.93 -69.81
CA ILE A 19 -12.32 43.55 -69.33
C ILE A 19 -12.03 44.20 -67.97
N LEU A 20 -12.36 45.48 -67.78
CA LEU A 20 -12.12 46.18 -66.52
C LEU A 20 -12.97 45.61 -65.37
N VAL A 21 -14.23 45.27 -65.65
CA VAL A 21 -15.13 44.63 -64.67
C VAL A 21 -14.63 43.23 -64.29
N ILE A 22 -14.25 42.41 -65.27
CA ILE A 22 -13.70 41.06 -65.02
C ILE A 22 -12.40 41.16 -64.22
N THR A 23 -11.52 42.09 -64.58
CA THR A 23 -10.26 42.33 -63.86
C THR A 23 -10.52 42.75 -62.41
N ALA A 24 -11.48 43.65 -62.17
CA ALA A 24 -11.85 44.08 -60.83
C ALA A 24 -12.41 42.92 -59.98
N ILE A 25 -13.24 42.06 -60.57
CA ILE A 25 -13.79 40.87 -59.89
C ILE A 25 -12.69 39.89 -59.53
N ILE A 26 -11.76 39.62 -60.45
CA ILE A 26 -10.61 38.74 -60.20
C ILE A 26 -9.73 39.34 -59.09
N LEU A 27 -9.44 40.64 -59.15
CA LEU A 27 -8.61 41.30 -58.13
C LEU A 27 -9.26 41.27 -56.74
N ALA A 28 -10.57 41.55 -56.67
CA ALA A 28 -11.33 41.46 -55.42
C ALA A 28 -11.34 40.03 -54.86
N SER A 29 -11.45 39.03 -55.74
CA SER A 29 -11.40 37.61 -55.35
C SER A 29 -10.02 37.24 -54.81
N VAL A 30 -8.93 37.70 -55.44
CA VAL A 30 -7.56 37.45 -54.97
C VAL A 30 -7.30 38.12 -53.61
N ILE A 31 -7.79 39.35 -53.41
CA ILE A 31 -7.66 40.05 -52.12
C ILE A 31 -8.44 39.34 -51.03
N ALA A 32 -9.67 38.90 -51.32
CA ALA A 32 -10.50 38.15 -50.37
C ALA A 32 -9.83 36.82 -49.97
N LEU A 33 -9.27 36.08 -50.94
CA LEU A 33 -8.53 34.84 -50.67
C LEU A 33 -7.25 35.09 -49.85
N ALA A 34 -6.51 36.15 -50.15
CA ALA A 34 -5.31 36.51 -49.38
C ALA A 34 -5.64 36.87 -47.92
N GLY A 35 -6.74 37.62 -47.69
CA GLY A 35 -7.22 37.93 -46.35
C GLY A 35 -7.60 36.67 -45.56
N PHE A 36 -8.33 35.74 -46.20
CA PHE A 36 -8.72 34.47 -45.59
C PHE A 36 -7.51 33.59 -45.22
N LEU A 37 -6.49 33.54 -46.08
CA LEU A 37 -5.25 32.81 -45.80
C LEU A 37 -4.47 33.41 -44.63
N TRP A 38 -4.42 34.74 -44.53
CA TRP A 38 -3.73 35.42 -43.43
C TRP A 38 -4.36 35.10 -42.07
N GLU A 39 -5.68 35.10 -41.99
CA GLU A 39 -6.43 34.74 -40.78
C GLU A 39 -6.18 33.28 -40.39
N ARG A 40 -6.20 32.36 -41.36
CA ARG A 40 -5.89 30.93 -41.16
C ARG A 40 -4.47 30.71 -40.64
N VAL A 41 -3.46 31.33 -41.26
CA VAL A 41 -2.05 31.15 -40.88
C VAL A 41 -1.75 31.81 -39.54
N GLY A 42 -2.26 33.03 -39.30
CA GLY A 42 -2.09 33.73 -38.02
C GLY A 42 -2.69 32.97 -36.86
N GLY A 43 -3.93 32.46 -37.02
CA GLY A 43 -4.58 31.62 -36.04
C GLY A 43 -3.83 30.31 -35.78
N PHE A 44 -3.29 29.68 -36.84
CA PHE A 44 -2.52 28.44 -36.74
C PHE A 44 -1.17 28.61 -36.02
N ILE A 45 -0.46 29.73 -36.23
CA ILE A 45 0.81 30.00 -35.55
C ILE A 45 0.55 30.27 -34.05
N TYR A 46 -0.47 31.07 -33.74
CA TYR A 46 -0.79 31.41 -32.36
C TYR A 46 -1.21 30.18 -31.53
N THR A 47 -2.10 29.36 -32.09
CA THR A 47 -2.61 28.15 -31.42
C THR A 47 -1.52 27.09 -31.22
N GLN A 48 -0.63 26.88 -32.20
CA GLN A 48 0.50 25.97 -32.04
C GLN A 48 1.53 26.47 -31.03
N GLY A 49 1.88 27.76 -31.05
CA GLY A 49 2.82 28.32 -30.08
C GLY A 49 2.34 28.15 -28.65
N LYS A 50 1.04 28.35 -28.40
CA LYS A 50 0.42 28.11 -27.09
C LYS A 50 0.47 26.63 -26.70
N SER A 51 0.13 25.72 -27.62
CA SER A 51 0.19 24.27 -27.36
C SER A 51 1.59 23.81 -26.97
N ILE A 52 2.63 24.28 -27.66
CA ILE A 52 4.03 23.94 -27.37
C ILE A 52 4.44 24.48 -25.99
N LEU A 53 4.07 25.72 -25.65
CA LEU A 53 4.36 26.28 -24.33
C LEU A 53 3.67 25.51 -23.20
N GLU A 54 2.43 25.09 -23.41
CA GLU A 54 1.66 24.30 -22.46
C GLU A 54 2.22 22.88 -22.24
N GLU A 55 2.82 22.28 -23.27
CA GLU A 55 3.50 20.99 -23.20
C GLU A 55 4.84 21.13 -22.47
N LYS A 56 5.64 22.16 -22.82
CA LYS A 56 6.91 22.44 -22.15
C LYS A 56 6.74 22.69 -20.65
N VAL A 57 5.76 23.51 -20.26
CA VAL A 57 5.55 23.80 -18.84
C VAL A 57 5.06 22.57 -18.09
N LEU A 58 4.22 21.73 -18.73
CA LEU A 58 3.79 20.46 -18.14
C LEU A 58 4.97 19.53 -17.90
N ALA A 59 5.88 19.37 -18.88
CA ALA A 59 7.07 18.54 -18.72
C ALA A 59 7.99 19.04 -17.59
N ILE A 60 8.11 20.36 -17.41
CA ILE A 60 8.85 20.95 -16.30
C ILE A 60 8.17 20.62 -14.96
N THR A 61 6.84 20.74 -14.90
CA THR A 61 6.06 20.42 -13.69
C THR A 61 6.14 18.93 -13.34
N GLU A 62 6.03 18.03 -14.32
CA GLU A 62 6.17 16.58 -14.13
C GLU A 62 7.58 16.22 -13.65
N GLY A 63 8.63 16.85 -14.19
CA GLY A 63 10.00 16.70 -13.69
C GLY A 63 10.16 17.11 -12.22
N GLY A 64 9.41 18.12 -11.78
CA GLY A 64 9.34 18.52 -10.37
C GLY A 64 8.68 17.45 -9.49
N ILE A 65 7.60 16.82 -9.97
CA ILE A 65 6.96 15.69 -9.29
C ILE A 65 7.91 14.50 -9.20
N ASP A 66 8.54 14.11 -10.30
CA ASP A 66 9.46 12.96 -10.34
C ASP A 66 10.63 13.15 -9.37
N LYS A 67 11.21 14.35 -9.36
CA LYS A 67 12.28 14.68 -8.41
C LYS A 67 11.76 14.64 -6.97
N ALA A 68 10.60 15.21 -6.68
CA ALA A 68 10.03 15.20 -5.34
C ALA A 68 9.78 13.77 -4.82
N ILE A 69 9.31 12.87 -5.68
CA ILE A 69 9.15 11.45 -5.35
C ILE A 69 10.52 10.81 -5.05
N TRP A 70 11.54 11.10 -5.85
CA TRP A 70 12.90 10.61 -5.60
C TRP A 70 13.45 11.11 -4.26
N GLU A 71 13.35 12.42 -3.98
CA GLU A 71 13.79 13.02 -2.71
C GLU A 71 13.03 12.44 -1.50
N LEU A 72 11.72 12.19 -1.64
CA LEU A 72 10.91 11.56 -0.60
C LEU A 72 11.31 10.11 -0.32
N ASN A 73 11.80 9.38 -1.33
CA ASN A 73 12.32 8.02 -1.16
C ASN A 73 13.67 8.01 -0.44
N GLU A 74 14.50 9.04 -0.60
CA GLU A 74 15.79 9.17 0.10
C GLU A 74 15.64 9.78 1.49
N SER A 75 14.71 10.72 1.66
CA SER A 75 14.48 11.42 2.92
C SER A 75 13.02 11.75 3.14
N ALA A 76 12.45 11.12 4.18
CA ALA A 76 11.10 11.41 4.65
C ALA A 76 10.95 12.86 5.21
N THR A 77 12.00 13.67 5.30
CA THR A 77 11.91 15.07 5.76
C THR A 77 11.88 16.08 4.62
N TYR A 78 11.91 15.65 3.35
CA TYR A 78 11.79 16.56 2.22
C TYR A 78 10.41 17.26 2.23
N SER A 79 10.42 18.60 2.21
CA SER A 79 9.22 19.44 2.26
C SER A 79 8.96 20.22 0.97
N GLY A 80 9.84 20.09 -0.03
CA GLY A 80 9.77 20.82 -1.29
C GLY A 80 10.99 21.70 -1.57
N GLU A 81 10.92 22.44 -2.67
CA GLU A 81 11.96 23.35 -3.15
C GLU A 81 11.34 24.47 -3.98
N SER A 82 12.09 25.56 -4.19
CA SER A 82 11.59 26.69 -4.98
C SER A 82 12.65 27.24 -5.91
N GLY A 83 12.20 27.67 -7.10
CA GLY A 83 13.01 28.30 -8.12
C GLY A 83 13.99 27.35 -8.80
N THR A 84 13.74 26.05 -8.75
CA THR A 84 14.66 25.04 -9.29
C THR A 84 14.59 25.04 -10.81
N SER A 85 15.75 25.17 -11.46
CA SER A 85 15.83 25.27 -12.91
C SER A 85 15.68 23.90 -13.59
N LEU A 86 14.91 23.87 -14.67
CA LEU A 86 14.77 22.71 -15.55
C LEU A 86 14.47 23.17 -16.98
N GLY A 87 15.43 22.94 -17.89
CA GLY A 87 15.31 23.38 -19.28
C GLY A 87 15.16 24.89 -19.42
N ASP A 88 14.09 25.31 -20.09
CA ASP A 88 13.76 26.72 -20.39
C ASP A 88 13.03 27.44 -19.24
N GLY A 89 12.81 26.77 -18.11
CA GLY A 89 11.96 27.28 -17.02
C GLY A 89 12.45 26.92 -15.62
N THR A 90 11.59 27.18 -14.64
CA THR A 90 11.80 26.81 -13.24
C THR A 90 10.57 26.10 -12.69
N PHE A 91 10.72 25.32 -11.62
CA PHE A 91 9.60 24.77 -10.87
C PHE A 91 9.75 25.00 -9.38
N ASP A 92 8.61 25.02 -8.69
CA ASP A 92 8.49 24.94 -7.24
C ASP A 92 7.81 23.61 -6.90
N VAL A 93 8.20 23.00 -5.79
CA VAL A 93 7.54 21.83 -5.18
C VAL A 93 7.17 22.19 -3.75
N VAL A 94 5.97 21.82 -3.34
CA VAL A 94 5.52 21.86 -1.96
C VAL A 94 4.98 20.47 -1.60
N VAL A 95 5.47 19.93 -0.48
CA VAL A 95 4.96 18.67 0.08
C VAL A 95 4.17 18.99 1.34
N THR A 96 2.90 18.58 1.38
CA THR A 96 2.04 18.71 2.55
C THR A 96 1.58 17.34 3.04
N GLU A 97 1.51 17.17 4.35
CA GLU A 97 1.00 15.93 4.95
C GLU A 97 -0.53 15.96 4.95
N ILE A 98 -1.16 14.92 4.41
CA ILE A 98 -2.62 14.72 4.49
C ILE A 98 -2.94 13.90 5.75
N ASP A 99 -2.20 12.80 5.96
CA ASP A 99 -2.29 11.91 7.11
C ASP A 99 -0.91 11.25 7.40
N ASP A 100 -0.85 10.35 8.39
CA ASP A 100 0.38 9.66 8.83
C ASP A 100 1.10 8.84 7.74
N SER A 101 0.41 8.51 6.64
CA SER A 101 0.88 7.66 5.55
C SER A 101 0.77 8.30 4.16
N THR A 102 0.07 9.42 4.02
CA THR A 102 -0.22 10.04 2.73
C THR A 102 0.25 11.49 2.71
N ARG A 103 0.97 11.84 1.65
CA ARG A 103 1.46 13.20 1.41
C ARG A 103 0.97 13.69 0.06
N LEU A 104 0.59 14.96 -0.01
CA LEU A 104 0.31 15.65 -1.26
C LEU A 104 1.59 16.33 -1.75
N VAL A 105 2.02 15.98 -2.94
CA VAL A 105 3.12 16.65 -3.65
C VAL A 105 2.49 17.56 -4.70
N SER A 106 2.64 18.87 -4.52
CA SER A 106 2.22 19.89 -5.49
C SER A 106 3.44 20.47 -6.17
N SER A 107 3.57 20.28 -7.49
CA SER A 107 4.61 20.94 -8.28
C SER A 107 3.98 22.02 -9.15
N THR A 108 4.59 23.20 -9.20
CA THR A 108 4.22 24.30 -10.08
C THR A 108 5.39 24.64 -11.00
N GLY A 109 5.21 24.47 -12.30
CA GLY A 109 6.20 24.84 -13.31
C GLY A 109 5.93 26.22 -13.91
N TYR A 110 6.98 26.94 -14.25
CA TYR A 110 6.96 28.27 -14.84
C TYR A 110 7.93 28.36 -16.01
N ILE A 111 7.51 29.01 -17.08
CA ILE A 111 8.40 29.41 -18.18
C ILE A 111 8.30 30.93 -18.32
N PRO A 112 9.41 31.68 -18.31
CA PRO A 112 10.78 31.23 -17.99
C PRO A 112 11.04 31.10 -16.48
N ASN A 113 10.27 31.79 -15.63
CA ASN A 113 10.43 31.76 -14.18
C ASN A 113 9.17 32.24 -13.44
N ALA A 114 9.15 32.04 -12.12
CA ALA A 114 8.02 32.39 -11.25
C ALA A 114 7.74 33.91 -11.11
N VAL A 115 8.70 34.78 -11.41
CA VAL A 115 8.53 36.24 -11.25
C VAL A 115 7.74 36.83 -12.43
N PHE A 116 8.06 36.38 -13.65
CA PHE A 116 7.39 36.82 -14.88
C PHE A 116 7.03 35.62 -15.77
N PRO A 117 6.07 34.78 -15.36
CA PRO A 117 5.71 33.60 -16.12
C PRO A 117 4.93 33.98 -17.39
N ILE A 118 5.40 33.45 -18.52
CA ILE A 118 4.69 33.41 -19.80
C ILE A 118 3.74 32.21 -19.83
N ALA A 119 4.11 31.11 -19.18
CA ALA A 119 3.29 29.93 -18.98
C ALA A 119 3.48 29.39 -17.56
N GLN A 120 2.40 28.87 -16.97
CA GLN A 120 2.38 28.27 -15.64
C GLN A 120 1.43 27.06 -15.63
N LYS A 121 1.83 25.98 -14.95
CA LYS A 121 0.97 24.83 -14.63
C LYS A 121 1.29 24.29 -13.25
N THR A 122 0.27 23.73 -12.60
CA THR A 122 0.40 23.02 -11.32
C THR A 122 -0.14 21.62 -11.50
N VAL A 123 0.60 20.63 -10.99
CA VAL A 123 0.20 19.22 -10.94
C VAL A 123 0.31 18.76 -9.48
N GLU A 124 -0.67 18.00 -9.05
CA GLU A 124 -0.75 17.48 -7.68
C GLU A 124 -0.86 15.96 -7.72
N VAL A 125 -0.06 15.29 -6.87
CA VAL A 125 -0.04 13.84 -6.75
C VAL A 125 -0.08 13.47 -5.28
N GLU A 126 -0.95 12.54 -4.92
CA GLU A 126 -0.95 11.90 -3.61
C GLU A 126 0.05 10.73 -3.61
N VAL A 127 0.99 10.77 -2.68
CA VAL A 127 2.03 9.76 -2.51
C VAL A 127 1.79 9.04 -1.19
N LEU A 128 1.63 7.72 -1.28
CA LEU A 128 1.49 6.84 -0.13
C LEU A 128 2.87 6.38 0.34
N ASN A 129 3.25 6.78 1.55
CA ASN A 129 4.34 6.16 2.29
C ASN A 129 3.84 4.85 2.92
N SER A 130 3.82 3.79 2.12
CA SER A 130 3.70 2.44 2.67
C SER A 130 5.05 2.11 3.30
N GLY A 131 5.21 2.30 4.61
CA GLY A 131 6.41 1.93 5.38
C GLY A 131 6.79 0.43 5.33
N THR A 132 6.21 -0.31 4.39
CA THR A 132 6.55 -1.69 4.06
C THR A 132 7.58 -1.66 2.95
N ILE A 133 8.85 -1.81 3.31
CA ILE A 133 9.90 -2.18 2.36
C ILE A 133 9.40 -3.45 1.64
N THR A 134 9.01 -3.35 0.37
CA THR A 134 8.61 -4.48 -0.49
C THR A 134 9.83 -5.20 -1.07
N GLY A 135 10.90 -5.25 -0.28
CA GLY A 135 12.10 -6.01 -0.55
C GLY A 135 12.41 -6.81 0.70
N PHE A 136 12.50 -8.12 0.56
CA PHE A 136 12.99 -9.00 1.60
C PHE A 136 14.51 -9.12 1.39
N PRO A 137 15.38 -8.39 2.12
CA PRO A 137 16.83 -8.50 1.95
C PRO A 137 17.35 -9.77 2.66
N TYR A 138 16.75 -10.92 2.36
CA TYR A 138 17.19 -12.20 2.93
C TYR A 138 18.11 -12.88 1.92
N GLY A 139 19.34 -13.18 2.32
CA GLY A 139 20.28 -14.01 1.57
C GLY A 139 19.87 -15.49 1.53
N LEU A 140 18.90 -15.89 2.37
CA LEU A 140 18.35 -17.24 2.41
C LEU A 140 16.88 -17.21 2.89
N GLN A 141 15.99 -17.84 2.12
CA GLN A 141 14.61 -18.12 2.52
C GLN A 141 14.41 -19.64 2.64
N ALA A 142 13.91 -20.09 3.78
CA ALA A 142 13.51 -21.47 4.00
C ALA A 142 12.05 -21.58 4.41
N GLY A 143 11.42 -22.66 3.97
CA GLY A 143 10.03 -22.99 4.27
C GLY A 143 9.84 -23.53 5.68
N GLU A 144 8.84 -24.38 5.84
CA GLU A 144 8.31 -24.85 7.13
C GLU A 144 9.28 -25.76 7.91
N ASP A 145 10.18 -26.48 7.23
CA ASP A 145 11.17 -27.35 7.87
C ASP A 145 12.39 -26.59 8.43
N GLY A 146 12.45 -25.28 8.19
CA GLY A 146 13.49 -24.41 8.71
C GLY A 146 14.86 -24.59 8.06
N VAL A 147 15.93 -24.25 8.80
CA VAL A 147 17.32 -24.25 8.31
C VAL A 147 18.25 -24.90 9.32
N GLY A 148 19.02 -25.90 8.86
CA GLY A 148 20.15 -26.45 9.61
C GLY A 148 21.48 -26.03 8.99
N ILE A 149 22.23 -25.18 9.67
CA ILE A 149 23.57 -24.75 9.28
C ILE A 149 24.60 -25.61 10.01
N ARG A 150 25.32 -26.44 9.24
CA ARG A 150 26.39 -27.31 9.76
C ARG A 150 27.70 -26.55 9.95
N GLN A 151 28.67 -27.17 10.62
CA GLN A 151 29.95 -26.59 11.04
C GLN A 151 30.69 -25.80 9.94
N ASN A 152 31.23 -24.63 10.32
CA ASN A 152 32.07 -23.74 9.52
C ASN A 152 31.41 -23.08 8.29
N VAL A 153 30.10 -22.82 8.34
CA VAL A 153 29.36 -22.10 7.30
C VAL A 153 29.14 -20.65 7.71
N ILE A 154 29.42 -19.71 6.81
CA ILE A 154 29.14 -18.27 7.02
C ILE A 154 28.09 -17.84 6.01
N ILE A 155 26.92 -17.41 6.50
CA ILE A 155 25.90 -16.75 5.68
C ILE A 155 26.13 -15.25 5.76
N GLN A 156 26.49 -14.66 4.61
CA GLN A 156 26.66 -13.22 4.48
C GLN A 156 25.32 -12.59 4.06
N GLY A 157 24.57 -12.06 5.04
CA GLY A 157 23.26 -11.44 4.85
C GLY A 157 22.24 -11.86 5.90
N SER A 158 21.04 -11.31 5.81
CA SER A 158 19.93 -11.68 6.69
C SER A 158 19.23 -12.95 6.21
N MET A 159 18.52 -13.65 7.09
CA MET A 159 17.84 -14.90 6.79
C MET A 159 16.38 -14.84 7.22
N TYR A 160 15.51 -15.46 6.43
CA TYR A 160 14.13 -15.72 6.81
C TYR A 160 13.82 -17.21 6.78
N SER A 161 13.16 -17.70 7.82
CA SER A 161 12.79 -19.10 7.95
C SER A 161 11.35 -19.20 8.46
N ASN A 162 10.52 -20.00 7.80
CA ASN A 162 9.18 -20.32 8.27
C ASN A 162 9.17 -21.47 9.31
N GLY A 163 10.34 -22.03 9.62
CA GLY A 163 10.60 -23.06 10.63
C GLY A 163 11.86 -22.77 11.48
N SER A 164 12.24 -23.70 12.36
CA SER A 164 13.37 -23.51 13.28
C SER A 164 14.71 -23.33 12.58
N VAL A 165 15.60 -22.54 13.18
CA VAL A 165 16.96 -22.31 12.70
C VAL A 165 17.96 -22.93 13.67
N TYR A 166 18.81 -23.82 13.17
CA TYR A 166 19.89 -24.44 13.92
C TYR A 166 21.24 -24.02 13.35
N VAL A 167 22.14 -23.54 14.19
CA VAL A 167 23.50 -23.12 13.80
C VAL A 167 24.51 -23.89 14.63
N ASP A 168 25.24 -24.81 13.98
CA ASP A 168 26.31 -25.58 14.61
C ASP A 168 27.53 -24.71 14.94
N ALA A 169 28.38 -25.23 15.83
CA ALA A 169 29.62 -24.57 16.24
C ALA A 169 30.54 -24.24 15.04
N GLY A 170 31.08 -23.02 15.04
CA GLY A 170 31.97 -22.51 13.98
C GLY A 170 31.25 -21.82 12.82
N SER A 171 29.91 -21.78 12.84
CA SER A 171 29.09 -21.15 11.80
C SER A 171 28.51 -19.80 12.28
N SER A 172 28.26 -18.88 11.34
CA SER A 172 27.68 -17.58 11.67
C SER A 172 26.79 -17.03 10.55
N ILE A 173 25.83 -16.19 10.94
CA ILE A 173 25.00 -15.39 10.04
C ILE A 173 25.36 -13.93 10.33
N THR A 174 25.74 -13.16 9.32
CA THR A 174 26.22 -11.79 9.52
C THR A 174 25.11 -10.76 9.57
N GLY A 175 23.91 -11.10 9.08
CA GLY A 175 22.72 -10.26 9.16
C GLY A 175 21.69 -10.78 10.16
N ASP A 176 20.49 -10.20 10.11
CA ASP A 176 19.38 -10.53 11.01
C ASP A 176 18.73 -11.86 10.66
N VAL A 177 18.16 -12.55 11.66
CA VAL A 177 17.41 -13.79 11.45
C VAL A 177 15.94 -13.56 11.81
N TRP A 178 15.07 -13.65 10.82
CA TRP A 178 13.62 -13.62 10.98
C TRP A 178 13.06 -15.03 10.94
N VAL A 179 12.47 -15.48 12.05
CA VAL A 179 11.70 -16.72 12.10
C VAL A 179 10.22 -16.36 12.03
N GLY A 180 9.67 -16.41 10.82
CA GLY A 180 8.24 -16.24 10.57
C GLY A 180 7.53 -17.51 10.99
N GLY A 181 7.35 -17.73 12.29
CA GLY A 181 6.75 -18.96 12.76
C GLY A 181 5.35 -19.14 12.19
N ASN A 182 5.18 -20.03 11.22
CA ASN A 182 4.14 -21.04 11.41
C ASN A 182 4.68 -21.93 12.54
N GLN A 183 4.42 -21.51 13.79
CA GLN A 183 4.23 -22.51 14.83
C GLN A 183 3.19 -23.43 14.22
N THR A 184 3.63 -24.62 13.81
CA THR A 184 2.74 -25.63 13.26
C THR A 184 1.62 -25.69 14.27
N SER A 185 0.44 -25.21 13.90
CA SER A 185 -0.78 -25.39 14.67
C SER A 185 -1.16 -26.86 14.51
N GLY A 186 -0.25 -27.75 14.88
CA GLY A 186 -0.60 -29.07 15.30
C GLY A 186 -1.34 -28.84 16.60
N ILE A 187 -2.61 -29.26 16.63
CA ILE A 187 -3.34 -29.33 17.87
C ILE A 187 -2.50 -30.21 18.81
N LEU A 188 -1.81 -29.59 19.78
CA LEU A 188 -0.94 -30.31 20.71
C LEU A 188 -1.73 -31.32 21.54
N ALA A 189 -3.03 -31.05 21.72
CA ALA A 189 -4.05 -31.98 22.17
C ALA A 189 -5.46 -31.41 21.93
N ALA A 190 -6.40 -32.23 21.47
CA ALA A 190 -7.82 -31.89 21.34
C ALA A 190 -8.64 -32.77 22.30
N PHE A 191 -9.65 -32.17 22.94
CA PHE A 191 -10.65 -32.93 23.70
C PHE A 191 -11.99 -32.86 22.95
N GLU A 192 -12.25 -33.84 22.08
CA GLU A 192 -13.45 -33.87 21.22
C GLU A 192 -14.57 -34.79 21.75
N ASN A 193 -14.36 -35.46 22.89
CA ASN A 193 -15.24 -36.54 23.35
C ASN A 193 -16.42 -36.09 24.24
N GLN A 194 -16.62 -34.78 24.45
CA GLN A 194 -17.74 -34.28 25.27
C GLN A 194 -18.65 -33.36 24.46
N ASN A 195 -19.63 -33.96 23.78
CA ASN A 195 -20.61 -33.27 22.93
C ASN A 195 -21.78 -32.64 23.70
N SER A 196 -21.61 -32.41 25.01
CA SER A 196 -22.62 -31.79 25.88
C SER A 196 -22.09 -30.49 26.47
N ILE A 197 -22.90 -29.43 26.44
CA ILE A 197 -22.55 -28.13 27.02
C ILE A 197 -22.33 -28.27 28.54
N TYR A 198 -21.11 -27.98 29.00
CA TYR A 198 -20.76 -27.88 30.41
C TYR A 198 -20.89 -26.42 30.90
N ARG A 199 -21.55 -26.19 32.03
CA ARG A 199 -21.73 -24.86 32.63
C ARG A 199 -20.75 -24.68 33.79
N PHE A 200 -20.04 -23.56 33.81
CA PHE A 200 -19.14 -23.11 34.87
C PHE A 200 -19.32 -21.60 35.10
N GLY A 201 -18.60 -21.03 36.07
CA GLY A 201 -18.72 -19.63 36.49
C GLY A 201 -19.97 -19.34 37.32
N ASP A 202 -20.59 -20.35 37.95
CA ASP A 202 -21.66 -20.12 38.92
C ASP A 202 -21.09 -19.88 40.34
N HIS A 203 -21.66 -18.89 41.05
CA HIS A 203 -21.16 -18.40 42.34
C HIS A 203 -21.09 -19.47 43.45
N TYR A 204 -21.74 -20.63 43.29
CA TYR A 204 -21.99 -21.54 44.42
C TYR A 204 -21.39 -22.94 44.28
N THR A 205 -21.08 -23.44 43.07
CA THR A 205 -20.65 -24.85 42.92
C THR A 205 -19.58 -25.10 41.88
N ARG A 206 -19.48 -24.26 40.84
CA ARG A 206 -18.60 -24.48 39.68
C ARG A 206 -17.96 -23.16 39.26
N ARG A 207 -17.07 -22.64 40.08
CA ARG A 207 -16.37 -21.36 39.80
C ARG A 207 -15.40 -21.52 38.64
N ASP A 208 -14.59 -22.56 38.70
CA ASP A 208 -13.51 -22.82 37.75
C ASP A 208 -13.74 -24.12 36.99
N VAL A 209 -13.08 -24.25 35.85
CA VAL A 209 -13.08 -25.49 35.07
C VAL A 209 -11.68 -25.84 34.61
N GLY A 210 -11.31 -27.11 34.77
CA GLY A 210 -10.03 -27.65 34.34
C GLY A 210 -10.21 -28.69 33.24
N ILE A 211 -9.39 -28.62 32.21
CA ILE A 211 -9.33 -29.61 31.12
C ILE A 211 -7.92 -30.16 31.08
N SER A 212 -7.76 -31.46 31.30
CA SER A 212 -6.46 -32.11 31.18
C SER A 212 -6.14 -32.44 29.74
N PHE A 213 -4.86 -32.39 29.38
CA PHE A 213 -4.36 -32.86 28.11
C PHE A 213 -2.97 -33.48 28.25
N ILE A 214 -2.60 -34.38 27.35
CA ILE A 214 -1.25 -34.95 27.29
C ILE A 214 -0.54 -34.29 26.11
N SER A 215 0.63 -33.71 26.33
CA SER A 215 1.36 -33.06 25.25
C SER A 215 1.84 -34.09 24.23
N GLY A 216 1.45 -33.92 22.96
CA GLY A 216 1.91 -34.77 21.85
C GLY A 216 3.37 -34.55 21.44
N GLY A 217 3.99 -33.45 21.88
CA GLY A 217 5.38 -33.08 21.54
C GLY A 217 6.07 -32.25 22.62
N THR A 218 7.37 -32.03 22.45
CA THR A 218 8.16 -31.12 23.29
C THR A 218 8.33 -29.79 22.57
N SER A 219 7.48 -28.82 22.88
CA SER A 219 7.42 -27.52 22.21
C SER A 219 6.85 -26.44 23.13
N SER A 220 6.98 -25.17 22.74
CA SER A 220 6.28 -24.08 23.42
C SER A 220 4.77 -24.10 23.11
N LEU A 221 3.96 -23.66 24.07
CA LEU A 221 2.51 -23.47 23.92
C LEU A 221 2.19 -21.97 23.97
N PRO A 222 2.15 -21.26 22.85
CA PRO A 222 1.90 -19.81 22.85
C PRO A 222 0.43 -19.44 23.01
N GLN A 223 -0.48 -20.34 22.67
CA GLN A 223 -1.90 -20.02 22.50
C GLN A 223 -2.80 -21.19 22.92
N VAL A 224 -3.99 -20.86 23.40
CA VAL A 224 -5.07 -21.81 23.68
C VAL A 224 -6.35 -21.36 23.01
N GLN A 225 -7.07 -22.28 22.38
CA GLN A 225 -8.40 -22.03 21.83
C GLN A 225 -9.45 -22.80 22.62
N ILE A 226 -10.56 -22.12 22.95
CA ILE A 226 -11.62 -22.67 23.80
C ILE A 226 -12.96 -22.40 23.13
N TYR A 227 -13.77 -23.45 22.96
CA TYR A 227 -15.10 -23.34 22.37
C TYR A 227 -16.13 -23.05 23.46
N LEU A 228 -16.60 -21.79 23.55
CA LEU A 228 -17.54 -21.39 24.60
C LEU A 228 -18.47 -20.24 24.19
N ARG A 229 -19.42 -19.95 25.07
CA ARG A 229 -20.30 -18.77 25.00
C ARG A 229 -20.50 -18.19 26.39
N LYS A 230 -20.81 -16.90 26.49
CA LYS A 230 -21.17 -16.25 27.75
C LYS A 230 -22.69 -16.28 28.00
N VAL A 231 -23.05 -16.29 29.27
CA VAL A 231 -24.41 -16.11 29.77
C VAL A 231 -24.39 -14.93 30.74
N GLY A 232 -25.24 -13.93 30.51
CA GLY A 232 -25.23 -12.70 31.30
C GLY A 232 -23.96 -11.86 31.07
N ASN A 233 -23.50 -11.19 32.13
CA ASN A 233 -22.35 -10.28 32.11
C ASN A 233 -21.22 -10.81 33.01
N PRO A 234 -20.48 -11.86 32.61
CA PRO A 234 -19.40 -12.40 33.42
C PRO A 234 -18.17 -11.48 33.44
N ASN A 235 -17.35 -11.65 34.48
CA ASN A 235 -16.01 -11.07 34.57
C ASN A 235 -15.06 -11.70 33.54
N HIS A 236 -13.86 -11.14 33.40
CA HIS A 236 -12.77 -11.74 32.62
C HIS A 236 -12.31 -13.03 33.29
N LEU A 237 -11.88 -14.01 32.49
CA LEU A 237 -11.34 -15.28 32.98
C LEU A 237 -9.82 -15.27 32.87
N ARG A 238 -9.14 -15.87 33.85
CA ARG A 238 -7.73 -16.22 33.71
C ARG A 238 -7.63 -17.61 33.09
N VAL A 239 -6.85 -17.73 32.03
CA VAL A 239 -6.49 -19.01 31.43
C VAL A 239 -5.12 -19.38 31.98
N ARG A 240 -5.02 -20.54 32.64
CA ARG A 240 -3.82 -20.99 33.32
C ARG A 240 -3.42 -22.35 32.80
N ILE A 241 -2.13 -22.56 32.59
CA ILE A 241 -1.54 -23.86 32.27
C ILE A 241 -0.89 -24.37 33.55
N MET A 242 -1.41 -25.48 34.07
CA MET A 242 -0.94 -26.08 35.31
C MET A 242 -0.29 -27.45 35.04
N THR A 243 0.66 -27.83 35.87
CA THR A 243 1.18 -29.22 35.89
C THR A 243 0.09 -30.20 36.33
N ASP A 244 0.23 -31.49 36.02
CA ASP A 244 -0.60 -32.53 36.61
C ASP A 244 -0.10 -32.92 38.01
N ASN A 245 -1.05 -33.18 38.92
CA ASN A 245 -0.78 -33.76 40.23
C ASN A 245 -1.74 -34.95 40.46
N GLY A 246 -1.40 -36.11 39.89
CA GLY A 246 -2.15 -37.35 40.13
C GLY A 246 -3.53 -37.36 39.47
N GLY A 247 -3.68 -36.72 38.31
CA GLY A 247 -4.96 -36.62 37.61
C GLY A 247 -5.84 -35.43 38.04
N PHE A 248 -5.25 -34.43 38.69
CA PHE A 248 -5.85 -33.13 39.01
C PHE A 248 -4.89 -32.00 38.63
N PRO A 249 -5.38 -30.76 38.43
CA PRO A 249 -4.49 -29.60 38.30
C PRO A 249 -3.57 -29.49 39.53
N GLY A 250 -2.27 -29.40 39.29
CA GLY A 250 -1.26 -29.15 40.30
C GLY A 250 -1.27 -27.70 40.78
N THR A 251 -0.38 -27.37 41.73
CA THR A 251 -0.22 -26.01 42.26
C THR A 251 0.77 -25.16 41.46
N THR A 252 1.54 -25.77 40.56
CA THR A 252 2.52 -25.08 39.73
C THR A 252 1.87 -24.62 38.43
N GLU A 253 1.77 -23.30 38.28
CA GLU A 253 1.44 -22.66 37.01
C GLU A 253 2.70 -22.54 36.16
N ILE A 254 2.62 -22.98 34.91
CA ILE A 254 3.71 -22.90 33.93
C ILE A 254 3.41 -21.92 32.81
N GLY A 255 2.15 -21.48 32.67
CA GLY A 255 1.73 -20.48 31.70
C GLY A 255 0.42 -19.82 32.09
N ASN A 256 0.18 -18.61 31.59
CA ASN A 256 -1.07 -17.90 31.82
C ASN A 256 -1.40 -16.91 30.70
N GLY A 257 -2.69 -16.57 30.61
CA GLY A 257 -3.25 -15.52 29.76
C GLY A 257 -4.59 -15.04 30.33
N VAL A 258 -5.17 -14.01 29.71
CA VAL A 258 -6.47 -13.46 30.12
C VAL A 258 -7.44 -13.57 28.95
N MET A 259 -8.61 -14.14 29.21
CA MET A 259 -9.74 -14.12 28.29
C MET A 259 -10.70 -13.02 28.72
N TYR A 260 -10.77 -11.95 27.93
CA TYR A 260 -11.71 -10.87 28.19
C TYR A 260 -13.12 -11.29 27.83
N SER A 261 -14.09 -10.92 28.67
CA SER A 261 -15.51 -11.26 28.46
C SER A 261 -16.11 -10.59 27.23
N SER A 262 -15.46 -9.55 26.69
CA SER A 262 -15.77 -8.91 25.40
C SER A 262 -15.48 -9.82 24.20
N TRP A 263 -14.49 -10.73 24.31
CA TRP A 263 -14.12 -11.66 23.24
C TRP A 263 -15.09 -12.84 23.11
N VAL A 264 -15.85 -13.11 24.18
CA VAL A 264 -16.81 -14.21 24.24
C VAL A 264 -18.18 -13.73 23.80
N THR A 265 -18.79 -14.39 22.82
CA THR A 265 -20.14 -14.06 22.34
C THR A 265 -21.23 -14.82 23.11
N THR A 266 -22.49 -14.44 22.92
CA THR A 266 -23.64 -15.16 23.50
C THR A 266 -23.96 -16.47 22.77
N SER A 267 -23.32 -16.71 21.62
CA SER A 267 -23.37 -17.95 20.84
C SER A 267 -22.08 -18.76 21.02
N LEU A 268 -22.13 -20.07 20.81
CA LEU A 268 -20.92 -20.91 20.90
C LEU A 268 -19.97 -20.57 19.75
N SER A 269 -18.75 -20.19 20.10
CA SER A 269 -17.68 -19.90 19.15
C SER A 269 -16.32 -20.25 19.74
N TRP A 270 -15.33 -20.49 18.88
CA TRP A 270 -13.94 -20.58 19.31
C TRP A 270 -13.48 -19.21 19.76
N VAL A 271 -12.89 -19.16 20.95
CA VAL A 271 -12.23 -17.97 21.51
C VAL A 271 -10.77 -18.31 21.70
N THR A 272 -9.93 -17.48 21.11
CA THR A 272 -8.48 -17.63 21.14
C THR A 272 -7.88 -16.79 22.24
N VAL A 273 -6.97 -17.38 23.01
CA VAL A 273 -6.27 -16.71 24.11
C VAL A 273 -4.77 -16.90 23.92
N ASP A 274 -4.09 -15.77 23.76
CA ASP A 274 -2.63 -15.73 23.75
C ASP A 274 -2.12 -15.77 25.20
N LEU A 275 -1.13 -16.64 25.45
CA LEU A 275 -0.53 -16.75 26.77
C LEU A 275 0.52 -15.65 26.95
N SER A 276 0.38 -14.84 28.00
CA SER A 276 1.35 -13.85 28.45
C SER A 276 2.64 -14.48 28.98
N SER A 277 2.53 -15.68 29.56
CA SER A 277 3.67 -16.54 29.90
C SER A 277 3.55 -17.84 29.11
N VAL A 278 4.52 -18.06 28.21
CA VAL A 278 4.53 -19.17 27.24
C VAL A 278 5.31 -20.36 27.83
N PRO A 279 4.65 -21.45 28.26
CA PRO A 279 5.34 -22.63 28.78
C PRO A 279 6.00 -23.44 27.67
N SER A 280 7.08 -24.13 28.02
CA SER A 280 7.60 -25.27 27.26
C SER A 280 6.98 -26.55 27.81
N LEU A 281 6.28 -27.29 26.94
CA LEU A 281 5.70 -28.59 27.27
C LEU A 281 6.68 -29.71 26.94
N ILE A 282 6.53 -30.84 27.64
CA ILE A 282 7.33 -32.05 27.42
C ILE A 282 6.40 -33.14 26.88
N MET A 283 6.82 -33.81 25.81
CA MET A 283 6.08 -34.91 25.19
C MET A 283 5.69 -35.98 26.23
N GLY A 284 4.44 -36.43 26.17
CA GLY A 284 3.89 -37.47 27.04
C GLY A 284 3.55 -37.01 28.46
N GLN A 285 3.88 -35.77 28.84
CA GLN A 285 3.46 -35.21 30.13
C GLN A 285 2.02 -34.70 30.07
N LYS A 286 1.29 -34.90 31.17
CA LYS A 286 -0.07 -34.37 31.34
C LYS A 286 -0.02 -32.97 31.94
N TYR A 287 -0.83 -32.09 31.39
CA TYR A 287 -1.01 -30.71 31.82
C TYR A 287 -2.50 -30.38 31.90
N TRP A 288 -2.82 -29.24 32.49
CA TRP A 288 -4.19 -28.76 32.66
C TRP A 288 -4.35 -27.34 32.15
N ILE A 289 -5.40 -27.11 31.38
CA ILE A 289 -5.91 -25.78 31.06
C ILE A 289 -6.99 -25.47 32.10
N VAL A 290 -6.77 -24.45 32.92
CA VAL A 290 -7.72 -24.02 33.96
C VAL A 290 -8.28 -22.65 33.59
N LEU A 291 -9.60 -22.54 33.56
CA LEU A 291 -10.31 -21.27 33.44
C LEU A 291 -10.77 -20.84 34.83
N ASP A 292 -10.21 -19.75 35.31
CA ASP A 292 -10.38 -19.23 36.66
C ASP A 292 -11.18 -17.92 36.63
N GLY A 293 -12.29 -17.89 37.37
CA GLY A 293 -13.23 -16.76 37.47
C GLY A 293 -12.84 -15.65 38.46
N GLY A 294 -11.67 -15.75 39.10
CA GLY A 294 -11.08 -14.69 39.93
C GLY A 294 -11.69 -14.53 41.33
N SER A 295 -12.43 -15.52 41.83
CA SER A 295 -12.84 -15.57 43.24
C SER A 295 -12.17 -16.74 43.92
N ASN A 296 -11.07 -16.45 44.62
CA ASN A 296 -10.25 -17.41 45.37
C ASN A 296 -11.12 -18.43 46.13
N SER A 297 -10.82 -19.72 45.97
CA SER A 297 -11.07 -20.74 46.99
C SER A 297 -9.75 -21.15 47.60
#